data_AF-A0A7J2TPL6-F1
#
_entry.id   AF-A0A7J2TPL6-F1
#
_cell.length_a   1.000
_cell.length_b   1.000
_cell.length_c   1.000
_cell.angle_alpha   90.00
_cell.angle_beta   90.00
_cell.angle_gamma   90.00
#
_symmetry.space_group_name_H-M   'P 1'
#
loop_
_entity.id
_entity.type
_entity.pdbx_description
1 polymer ?
#
loop_
_entity_poly.entity_id
_entity_poly.type
_entity_poly.pdbx_seq_one_letter_code
_entity_poly.pdbx_strand_id
1 'polypeptide(L)'
;MGKPFRKFSEKAKEYLRITKASGIARRYFVMNGFDGAMTVFGIVLGSWIAGVTKSEIIVLAGLGACLAMGLSGFFGAYMAEKAERERHLKEMEEATNDNVHPIHYEAARFITLYVAVIDGLSPALTAIISLIPFILVSMGLIPIWNAYFISLALSLTTLFLLGIYLGKIAKENGWFYGVVMLTVGAFTAIIILLIQLL
;
A
#
# COMPACT_ATOMS: atom_id res chain seq x y z
N MET A 1 -26.83 12.44 -6.56
CA MET A 1 -25.86 11.33 -6.70
C MET A 1 -26.60 10.10 -7.21
N GLY A 2 -26.33 9.69 -8.45
CA GLY A 2 -27.28 8.96 -9.30
C GLY A 2 -27.40 7.45 -9.04
N LYS A 3 -28.61 6.93 -9.31
CA LYS A 3 -29.01 5.50 -9.30
C LYS A 3 -27.97 4.48 -9.86
N PRO A 4 -27.16 4.74 -10.89
CA PRO A 4 -26.16 3.77 -11.38
C PRO A 4 -25.02 3.48 -10.39
N PHE A 5 -24.56 4.48 -9.63
CA PHE A 5 -23.45 4.31 -8.67
C PHE A 5 -23.83 3.36 -7.51
N ARG A 6 -25.10 3.40 -7.12
CA ARG A 6 -25.64 2.54 -6.05
C ARG A 6 -25.70 1.08 -6.47
N LYS A 7 -26.15 0.80 -7.71
CA LYS A 7 -26.18 -0.57 -8.28
C LYS A 7 -24.78 -1.18 -8.39
N PHE A 8 -23.79 -0.40 -8.84
CA PHE A 8 -22.40 -0.88 -8.92
C PHE A 8 -21.81 -1.20 -7.54
N SER A 9 -22.04 -0.32 -6.55
CA SER A 9 -21.58 -0.55 -5.16
C SER A 9 -22.22 -1.79 -4.53
N GLU A 10 -23.51 -2.02 -4.76
CA GLU A 10 -24.21 -3.21 -4.28
C GLU A 10 -23.65 -4.50 -4.92
N LYS A 11 -23.41 -4.50 -6.24
CA LYS A 11 -22.80 -5.65 -6.94
C LYS A 11 -21.37 -5.93 -6.48
N ALA A 12 -20.56 -4.89 -6.28
CA ALA A 12 -19.19 -5.04 -5.76
C ALA A 12 -19.17 -5.62 -4.33
N LYS A 13 -20.09 -5.19 -3.46
CA LYS A 13 -20.26 -5.77 -2.12
C LYS A 13 -20.67 -7.24 -2.18
N GLU A 14 -21.56 -7.59 -3.11
CA GLU A 14 -21.98 -8.97 -3.33
C GLU A 14 -20.80 -9.86 -3.77
N TYR A 15 -20.01 -9.42 -4.75
CA TYR A 15 -18.81 -10.16 -5.18
C TYR A 15 -17.78 -10.31 -4.06
N LEU A 16 -17.52 -9.26 -3.28
CA LEU A 16 -16.64 -9.31 -2.11
C LEU A 16 -17.14 -10.29 -1.04
N ARG A 17 -18.46 -10.41 -0.87
CA ARG A 17 -19.08 -11.34 0.07
C ARG A 17 -18.99 -12.79 -0.41
N ILE A 18 -19.31 -13.04 -1.68
CA ILE A 18 -19.25 -14.38 -2.30
C ILE A 18 -17.84 -14.96 -2.22
N THR A 19 -16.83 -14.13 -2.53
CA THR A 19 -15.41 -14.54 -2.57
C THR A 19 -14.68 -14.40 -1.24
N LYS A 20 -15.34 -13.82 -0.22
CA LYS A 20 -14.74 -13.42 1.07
C LYS A 20 -13.49 -12.53 0.94
N ALA A 21 -13.35 -11.82 -0.17
CA ALA A 21 -12.11 -11.12 -0.52
C ALA A 21 -11.89 -9.78 0.20
N SER A 22 -12.84 -9.32 1.03
CA SER A 22 -12.64 -8.09 1.83
C SER A 22 -11.44 -8.19 2.78
N GLY A 23 -11.12 -9.37 3.29
CA GLY A 23 -9.92 -9.56 4.13
C GLY A 23 -8.63 -9.42 3.33
N ILE A 24 -8.63 -9.95 2.10
CA ILE A 24 -7.50 -9.96 1.18
C ILE A 24 -7.17 -8.54 0.73
N ALA A 25 -8.18 -7.78 0.29
CA ALA A 25 -8.02 -6.38 -0.09
C ALA A 25 -7.43 -5.52 1.04
N ARG A 26 -7.90 -5.69 2.28
CA ARG A 26 -7.35 -4.97 3.45
C ARG A 26 -5.90 -5.36 3.72
N ARG A 27 -5.57 -6.65 3.60
CA ARG A 27 -4.21 -7.15 3.81
C ARG A 27 -3.24 -6.53 2.81
N TYR A 28 -3.56 -6.56 1.53
CA TYR A 28 -2.74 -5.97 0.47
C TYR A 28 -2.58 -4.46 0.63
N PHE A 29 -3.68 -3.74 0.93
CA PHE A 29 -3.62 -2.31 1.20
C PHE A 29 -2.63 -1.94 2.31
N VAL A 30 -2.67 -2.67 3.45
CA VAL A 30 -1.80 -2.37 4.59
C VAL A 30 -0.36 -2.76 4.30
N MET A 31 -0.13 -3.93 3.69
CA MET A 31 1.20 -4.44 3.40
C MET A 31 1.94 -3.53 2.41
N ASN A 32 1.35 -3.25 1.24
CA ASN A 32 1.99 -2.40 0.24
C ASN A 32 1.98 -0.91 0.64
N GLY A 33 0.95 -0.44 1.36
CA GLY A 33 0.96 0.90 1.94
C GLY A 33 2.10 1.09 2.95
N PHE A 34 2.38 0.09 3.77
CA PHE A 34 3.54 0.09 4.66
C PHE A 34 4.84 0.15 3.85
N ASP A 35 4.97 -0.67 2.80
CA ASP A 35 6.17 -0.68 1.95
C ASP A 35 6.41 0.67 1.26
N GLY A 36 5.35 1.35 0.79
CA GLY A 36 5.48 2.69 0.21
C GLY A 36 5.95 3.74 1.23
N ALA A 37 5.33 3.76 2.42
CA ALA A 37 5.74 4.68 3.49
C ALA A 37 7.18 4.41 3.97
N MET A 38 7.55 3.15 4.20
CA MET A 38 8.89 2.75 4.62
C MET A 38 9.96 3.04 3.57
N THR A 39 9.64 2.81 2.30
CA THR A 39 10.58 3.05 1.19
C THR A 39 10.91 4.53 1.07
N VAL A 40 9.90 5.40 1.08
CA VAL A 40 10.15 6.84 1.06
C VAL A 40 10.83 7.30 2.34
N PHE A 41 10.49 6.77 3.51
CA PHE A 41 11.21 7.06 4.75
C PHE A 41 12.71 6.76 4.62
N GLY A 42 13.07 5.58 4.11
CA GLY A 42 14.46 5.20 3.90
C GLY A 42 15.18 6.10 2.89
N ILE A 43 14.53 6.42 1.76
CA ILE A 43 15.07 7.34 0.75
C ILE A 43 15.32 8.73 1.34
N VAL A 44 14.35 9.28 2.08
CA VAL A 44 14.45 10.61 2.68
C VAL A 44 15.54 10.64 3.75
N LEU A 45 15.58 9.65 4.63
CA LEU A 45 16.61 9.57 5.68
C LEU A 45 18.01 9.40 5.08
N GLY A 46 18.18 8.51 4.11
CA GLY A 46 19.45 8.32 3.41
C GLY A 46 19.90 9.56 2.65
N SER A 47 18.97 10.26 1.99
CA SER A 47 19.25 11.52 1.29
C SER A 47 19.67 12.63 2.25
N TRP A 48 19.04 12.68 3.44
CA TRP A 48 19.39 13.65 4.47
C TRP A 48 20.82 13.42 4.96
N ILE A 49 21.15 12.17 5.27
CA ILE A 49 22.49 11.74 5.69
C ILE A 49 23.54 12.04 4.62
N ALA A 50 23.22 11.79 3.35
CA ALA A 50 24.10 12.05 2.21
C ALA A 50 24.20 13.55 1.85
N GLY A 51 23.49 14.44 2.55
CA GLY A 51 23.54 15.87 2.30
C GLY A 51 22.93 16.29 0.96
N VAL A 52 21.93 15.55 0.45
CA VAL A 52 21.28 15.88 -0.82
C VAL A 52 20.50 17.18 -0.69
N THR A 53 20.86 18.17 -1.52
CA THR A 53 20.26 19.51 -1.49
C THR A 53 19.22 19.75 -2.59
N LYS A 54 19.14 18.87 -3.58
CA LYS A 54 18.20 18.99 -4.71
C LYS A 54 16.95 18.16 -4.45
N SER A 55 15.82 18.83 -4.28
CA SER A 55 14.52 18.19 -3.98
C SER A 55 14.05 17.24 -5.08
N GLU A 56 14.42 17.54 -6.33
CA GLU A 56 14.02 16.80 -7.53
C GLU A 56 14.58 15.38 -7.52
N ILE A 57 15.78 15.19 -6.96
CA ILE A 57 16.41 13.87 -6.82
C ILE A 57 15.58 13.00 -5.88
N ILE A 58 15.14 13.57 -4.76
CA ILE A 58 14.38 12.87 -3.72
C ILE A 58 12.98 12.52 -4.22
N VAL A 59 12.32 13.46 -4.91
CA VAL A 59 11.01 13.24 -5.53
C VAL A 59 11.09 12.16 -6.61
N LEU A 60 12.09 12.22 -7.49
CA LEU A 60 12.27 11.24 -8.56
C LEU A 60 12.59 9.85 -7.99
N ALA A 61 13.47 9.77 -6.99
CA ALA A 61 13.82 8.51 -6.33
C ALA A 61 12.59 7.90 -5.62
N GLY A 62 11.87 8.71 -4.83
CA GLY A 62 10.69 8.27 -4.10
C GLY A 62 9.54 7.85 -5.01
N LEU A 63 9.16 8.68 -5.99
CA LEU A 63 8.11 8.35 -6.95
C LEU A 63 8.52 7.17 -7.84
N GLY A 64 9.77 7.13 -8.31
CA GLY A 64 10.28 6.04 -9.14
C GLY A 64 10.23 4.70 -8.41
N ALA A 65 10.71 4.65 -7.16
CA ALA A 65 10.64 3.45 -6.34
C ALA A 65 9.20 3.01 -6.08
N CYS A 66 8.30 3.94 -5.78
CA CYS A 66 6.90 3.61 -5.49
C CYS A 66 6.08 3.25 -6.74
N LEU A 67 6.42 3.81 -7.91
CA LEU A 67 5.85 3.38 -9.19
C LEU A 67 6.30 1.96 -9.53
N ALA A 68 7.59 1.66 -9.38
CA ALA A 68 8.11 0.30 -9.59
C ALA A 68 7.43 -0.71 -8.64
N MET A 69 7.32 -0.35 -7.37
CA MET A 69 6.63 -1.15 -6.36
C MET A 69 5.13 -1.30 -6.67
N GLY A 70 4.45 -0.24 -7.05
CA GLY A 70 3.02 -0.27 -7.38
C GLY A 70 2.71 -1.11 -8.61
N LEU A 71 3.53 -1.04 -9.65
CA LEU A 71 3.41 -1.92 -10.82
C LEU A 71 3.71 -3.38 -10.44
N SER A 72 4.77 -3.60 -9.66
CA SER A 72 5.12 -4.94 -9.17
C SER A 72 3.99 -5.55 -8.33
N GLY A 73 3.41 -4.78 -7.41
CA GLY A 73 2.27 -5.17 -6.60
C GLY A 73 1.02 -5.45 -7.44
N PHE A 74 0.67 -4.54 -8.35
CA PHE A 74 -0.48 -4.73 -9.24
C PHE A 74 -0.40 -6.04 -10.02
N PHE A 75 0.67 -6.25 -10.78
CA PHE A 75 0.80 -7.45 -11.62
C PHE A 75 1.03 -8.70 -10.77
N GLY A 76 1.78 -8.60 -9.67
CA GLY A 76 2.03 -9.71 -8.74
C GLY A 76 0.75 -10.19 -8.06
N ALA A 77 -0.02 -9.29 -7.46
CA ALA A 77 -1.30 -9.60 -6.85
C ALA A 77 -2.32 -10.08 -7.89
N TYR A 78 -2.35 -9.49 -9.09
CA TYR A 78 -3.23 -9.94 -10.18
C TYR A 78 -2.93 -11.40 -10.56
N MET A 79 -1.66 -11.75 -10.80
CA MET A 79 -1.28 -13.10 -11.18
C MET A 79 -1.52 -14.11 -10.07
N ALA A 80 -1.18 -13.76 -8.82
CA ALA A 80 -1.38 -14.62 -7.67
C ALA A 80 -2.87 -14.88 -7.40
N GLU A 81 -3.69 -13.82 -7.34
CA GLU A 81 -5.13 -13.98 -7.14
C GLU A 81 -5.78 -14.67 -8.34
N LYS A 82 -5.35 -14.42 -9.57
CA LYS A 82 -5.90 -15.12 -10.74
C LYS A 82 -5.70 -16.63 -10.61
N ALA A 83 -4.49 -17.07 -10.27
CA ALA A 83 -4.18 -18.49 -10.10
C ALA A 83 -5.02 -19.14 -8.99
N GLU A 84 -5.16 -18.48 -7.84
CA GLU A 84 -5.99 -18.96 -6.74
C GLU A 84 -7.47 -19.04 -7.10
N ARG A 85 -8.00 -18.02 -7.80
CA ARG A 85 -9.42 -18.02 -8.21
C ARG A 85 -9.73 -19.05 -9.28
N GLU A 86 -8.85 -19.23 -10.26
CA GLU A 86 -9.03 -20.25 -11.30
C GLU A 86 -8.96 -21.66 -10.71
N ARG A 87 -8.03 -21.91 -9.78
CA ARG A 87 -7.98 -23.18 -9.05
C ARG A 87 -9.27 -23.42 -8.27
N HIS A 88 -9.73 -22.43 -7.51
CA HIS A 88 -10.95 -22.57 -6.72
C HIS A 88 -12.21 -22.79 -7.59
N LEU A 89 -12.28 -22.17 -8.77
CA LEU A 89 -13.36 -22.41 -9.72
C LEU A 89 -13.36 -23.86 -10.24
N LYS A 90 -12.20 -24.41 -10.59
CA LYS A 90 -12.08 -25.82 -11.01
C LYS A 90 -12.48 -26.80 -9.92
N GLU A 91 -12.05 -26.56 -8.68
CA GLU A 91 -12.45 -27.37 -7.53
C GLU A 91 -13.99 -27.35 -7.32
N MET A 92 -14.65 -26.22 -7.59
CA MET A 92 -16.12 -26.12 -7.56
C MET A 92 -16.79 -26.83 -8.74
N GLU A 93 -16.23 -26.74 -9.95
CA GLU A 93 -16.72 -27.45 -11.14
C GLU A 93 -16.73 -28.97 -10.91
N GLU A 94 -15.61 -29.52 -10.43
CA GLU A 94 -15.47 -30.94 -10.09
C GLU A 94 -16.48 -31.36 -9.00
N ALA A 95 -16.63 -30.57 -7.94
CA ALA A 95 -17.54 -30.87 -6.84
C ALA A 95 -19.03 -30.77 -7.22
N THR A 96 -19.37 -29.99 -8.25
CA THR A 96 -20.76 -29.72 -8.66
C THR A 96 -21.10 -30.37 -10.01
N ASN A 97 -20.22 -31.22 -10.56
CA ASN A 97 -20.36 -31.84 -11.88
C ASN A 97 -20.67 -30.78 -12.96
N ASP A 98 -19.80 -29.76 -13.05
CA ASP A 98 -19.87 -28.62 -13.97
C ASP A 98 -21.08 -27.68 -13.80
N ASN A 99 -21.84 -27.79 -12.71
CA ASN A 99 -23.00 -26.91 -12.44
C ASN A 99 -22.66 -25.70 -11.55
N VAL A 100 -21.60 -24.96 -11.87
CA VAL A 100 -21.23 -23.74 -11.13
C VAL A 100 -22.01 -22.53 -11.64
N HIS A 101 -22.63 -21.77 -10.73
CA HIS A 101 -23.42 -20.60 -11.11
C HIS A 101 -22.53 -19.50 -11.72
N PRO A 102 -22.92 -18.84 -12.84
CA PRO A 102 -22.11 -17.84 -13.55
C PRO A 102 -21.56 -16.69 -12.68
N ILE A 103 -22.28 -16.37 -11.60
CA ILE A 103 -21.89 -15.33 -10.63
C ILE A 103 -20.51 -15.57 -10.01
N HIS A 104 -20.07 -16.83 -9.85
CA HIS A 104 -18.76 -17.16 -9.30
C HIS A 104 -17.62 -16.75 -10.23
N TYR A 105 -17.78 -16.95 -11.54
CA TYR A 105 -16.79 -16.50 -12.54
C TYR A 105 -16.72 -14.98 -12.65
N GLU A 106 -17.86 -14.29 -12.58
CA GLU A 106 -17.89 -12.83 -12.53
C GLU A 106 -17.20 -12.29 -11.28
N ALA A 107 -17.52 -12.86 -10.12
CA ALA A 107 -16.94 -12.46 -8.85
C ALA A 107 -15.42 -12.71 -8.82
N ALA A 108 -14.96 -13.86 -9.30
CA ALA A 108 -13.54 -14.19 -9.41
C ALA A 108 -12.77 -13.13 -10.23
N ARG A 109 -13.22 -12.85 -11.46
CA ARG A 109 -12.56 -11.87 -12.34
C ARG A 109 -12.55 -10.47 -11.74
N PHE A 110 -13.67 -10.04 -11.16
CA PHE A 110 -13.77 -8.73 -10.53
C PHE A 110 -12.80 -8.60 -9.35
N ILE A 111 -12.75 -9.61 -8.48
CA ILE A 111 -11.92 -9.57 -7.27
C ILE A 111 -10.43 -9.59 -7.58
N THR A 112 -10.01 -10.40 -8.54
CA THR A 112 -8.61 -10.42 -9.00
C THR A 112 -8.16 -9.01 -9.41
N LEU A 113 -8.96 -8.31 -10.22
CA LEU A 113 -8.63 -6.94 -10.62
C LEU A 113 -8.73 -5.95 -9.46
N TYR A 114 -9.80 -6.04 -8.64
CA TYR A 114 -10.02 -5.14 -7.52
C TYR A 114 -8.88 -5.18 -6.49
N VAL A 115 -8.44 -6.40 -6.15
CA VAL A 115 -7.32 -6.61 -5.22
C VAL A 115 -6.01 -6.09 -5.83
N ALA A 116 -5.74 -6.38 -7.09
CA ALA A 116 -4.55 -5.88 -7.79
C ALA A 116 -4.47 -4.35 -7.81
N VAL A 117 -5.59 -3.67 -8.07
CA VAL A 117 -5.67 -2.20 -8.05
C VAL A 117 -5.37 -1.66 -6.65
N ILE A 118 -5.95 -2.26 -5.61
CA ILE A 118 -5.70 -1.83 -4.23
C ILE A 118 -4.23 -2.02 -3.87
N ASP A 119 -3.68 -3.19 -4.20
CA ASP A 119 -2.29 -3.51 -3.92
C ASP A 119 -1.36 -2.53 -4.62
N GLY A 120 -1.53 -2.30 -5.92
CA GLY A 120 -0.64 -1.43 -6.70
C GLY A 120 -0.77 0.07 -6.41
N LEU A 121 -1.95 0.55 -5.99
CA LEU A 121 -2.13 1.96 -5.65
C LEU A 121 -1.67 2.30 -4.23
N SER A 122 -1.71 1.34 -3.31
CA SER A 122 -1.43 1.61 -1.90
C SER A 122 -0.04 2.19 -1.61
N PRO A 123 1.08 1.76 -2.23
CA PRO A 123 2.39 2.35 -1.98
C PRO A 123 2.46 3.81 -2.44
N ALA A 124 1.85 4.11 -3.60
CA ALA A 124 1.85 5.46 -4.16
C ALA A 124 1.09 6.43 -3.24
N LEU A 125 -0.05 6.01 -2.69
CA LEU A 125 -0.85 6.84 -1.78
C LEU A 125 -0.05 7.22 -0.53
N THR A 126 0.63 6.27 0.08
CA THR A 126 1.42 6.50 1.29
C THR A 126 2.71 7.26 1.00
N ALA A 127 3.35 6.99 -0.14
CA ALA A 127 4.56 7.67 -0.58
C ALA A 127 4.33 9.16 -0.86
N ILE A 128 3.23 9.49 -1.53
CA ILE A 128 2.88 10.89 -1.84
C ILE A 128 2.79 11.71 -0.56
N ILE A 129 2.19 11.18 0.51
CA ILE A 129 2.09 11.89 1.80
C ILE A 129 3.47 12.36 2.27
N SER A 130 4.46 11.47 2.21
CA SER A 130 5.84 11.77 2.62
C SER A 130 6.61 12.63 1.63
N LEU A 131 6.24 12.63 0.34
CA LEU A 131 6.92 13.43 -0.69
C LEU A 131 6.36 14.85 -0.85
N ILE A 132 5.15 15.14 -0.34
CA ILE A 132 4.55 16.49 -0.37
C ILE A 132 5.53 17.59 0.04
N PRO A 133 6.30 17.50 1.15
CA PRO A 133 7.21 18.56 1.54
C PRO A 133 8.28 18.85 0.48
N PHE A 134 8.80 17.83 -0.19
CA PHE A 134 9.80 18.01 -1.25
C PHE A 134 9.19 18.60 -2.53
N ILE A 135 7.95 18.26 -2.85
CA ILE A 135 7.21 18.92 -3.93
C ILE A 135 7.03 20.42 -3.64
N LEU A 136 6.74 20.78 -2.38
CA LEU A 136 6.65 22.20 -1.96
C LEU A 136 8.01 22.92 -2.06
N VAL A 137 9.14 22.23 -1.81
CA VAL A 137 10.48 22.78 -2.05
C VAL A 137 10.70 23.06 -3.53
N SER A 138 10.32 22.14 -4.43
CA SER A 138 10.44 22.34 -5.88
C SER A 138 9.62 23.54 -6.38
N MET A 139 8.54 23.90 -5.65
CA MET A 139 7.74 25.10 -5.91
C MET A 139 8.29 26.37 -5.26
N GLY A 140 9.40 26.29 -4.52
CA GLY A 140 10.00 27.41 -3.80
C GLY A 140 9.24 27.87 -2.54
N LEU A 141 8.32 27.05 -2.01
CA LEU A 141 7.45 27.42 -0.89
C LEU A 141 8.08 27.22 0.49
N ILE A 142 8.98 26.23 0.63
CA ILE A 142 9.66 25.94 1.89
C ILE A 142 11.15 25.60 1.69
N PRO A 143 12.02 25.82 2.70
CA PRO A 143 13.41 25.37 2.66
C PRO A 143 13.53 23.84 2.73
N ILE A 144 14.57 23.28 2.10
CA ILE A 144 14.78 21.83 2.05
C ILE A 144 14.97 21.19 3.44
N TRP A 145 15.63 21.87 4.38
CA TRP A 145 15.81 21.34 5.74
C TRP A 145 14.48 21.12 6.47
N ASN A 146 13.53 22.05 6.30
CA ASN A 146 12.18 21.89 6.84
C ASN A 146 11.47 20.72 6.17
N ALA A 147 11.66 20.53 4.86
CA ALA A 147 11.06 19.41 4.14
C ALA A 147 11.53 18.05 4.66
N TYR A 148 12.81 17.89 5.00
CA TYR A 148 13.33 16.67 5.63
C TYR A 148 12.61 16.34 6.94
N PHE A 149 12.55 17.28 7.89
CA PHE A 149 11.90 17.04 9.18
C PHE A 149 10.40 16.74 9.04
N ILE A 150 9.69 17.51 8.20
CA ILE A 150 8.27 17.31 7.95
C ILE A 150 8.02 15.96 7.28
N SER A 151 8.83 15.60 6.28
CA SER A 151 8.69 14.34 5.55
C SER A 151 8.91 13.12 6.46
N LEU A 152 9.97 13.13 7.27
CA LEU A 152 10.23 12.05 8.23
C LEU A 152 9.09 11.91 9.25
N ALA A 153 8.58 13.03 9.77
CA ALA A 153 7.44 13.03 10.68
C ALA A 153 6.16 12.49 10.00
N LEU A 154 5.90 12.88 8.75
CA LEU A 154 4.76 12.39 7.97
C LEU A 154 4.87 10.89 7.66
N SER A 155 6.07 10.40 7.31
CA SER A 155 6.32 8.97 7.13
C SER A 155 6.03 8.17 8.40
N LEU A 156 6.62 8.57 9.53
CA LEU A 156 6.41 7.89 10.81
C LEU A 156 4.94 7.96 11.26
N THR A 157 4.27 9.10 11.04
CA THR A 157 2.83 9.23 11.31
C THR A 157 2.02 8.29 10.44
N THR A 158 2.34 8.17 9.15
CA THR A 158 1.66 7.27 8.22
C THR A 158 1.82 5.81 8.66
N LEU A 159 3.04 5.39 9.02
CA LEU A 159 3.31 4.05 9.56
C LEU A 159 2.53 3.77 10.85
N PHE A 160 2.51 4.75 11.76
CA PHE A 160 1.77 4.65 13.01
C PHE A 160 0.26 4.49 12.78
N LEU A 161 -0.31 5.27 11.85
CA LEU A 161 -1.74 5.20 11.49
C LEU A 161 -2.09 3.88 10.80
N LEU A 162 -1.22 3.37 9.91
CA LEU A 162 -1.37 2.04 9.32
C LEU A 162 -1.32 0.95 10.38
N GLY A 163 -0.44 1.07 11.38
CA GLY A 163 -0.40 0.19 12.54
C GLY A 163 -1.70 0.23 13.35
N ILE A 164 -2.21 1.42 13.68
CA ILE A 164 -3.52 1.56 14.36
C ILE A 164 -4.64 0.89 13.55
N TYR A 165 -4.64 1.10 12.23
CA TYR A 165 -5.63 0.49 11.36
C TYR A 165 -5.54 -1.04 11.39
N LEU A 166 -4.33 -1.60 11.36
CA LEU A 166 -4.11 -3.04 11.46
C LEU A 166 -4.55 -3.60 12.82
N GLY A 167 -4.24 -2.93 13.92
CA GLY A 167 -4.69 -3.34 15.25
C GLY A 167 -6.22 -3.31 15.38
N LYS A 168 -6.90 -2.33 14.78
CA LYS A 168 -8.37 -2.31 14.69
C LYS A 168 -8.92 -3.50 13.90
N ILE A 169 -8.27 -3.89 12.79
CA ILE A 169 -8.65 -5.10 12.03
C ILE A 169 -8.47 -6.36 12.88
N ALA A 170 -7.38 -6.43 13.63
CA ALA A 170 -7.09 -7.55 14.54
C ALA A 170 -8.03 -7.61 15.76
N LYS A 171 -8.85 -6.58 16.00
CA LYS A 171 -9.65 -6.41 17.23
C LYS A 171 -8.78 -6.35 18.50
N GLU A 172 -7.56 -5.83 18.35
CA GLU A 172 -6.58 -5.67 19.40
C GLU A 172 -6.34 -4.18 19.69
N ASN A 173 -5.44 -3.88 20.63
CA ASN A 173 -5.06 -2.51 20.92
C ASN A 173 -4.33 -1.85 19.73
N GLY A 174 -5.02 -0.97 19.00
CA GLY A 174 -4.45 -0.25 17.85
C GLY A 174 -3.20 0.57 18.18
N TRP A 175 -3.11 1.15 19.38
CA TRP A 175 -1.92 1.90 19.80
C TRP A 175 -0.68 1.02 19.84
N PHE A 176 -0.82 -0.22 20.33
CA PHE A 176 0.29 -1.17 20.37
C PHE A 176 0.82 -1.46 18.96
N TYR A 177 -0.07 -1.76 18.01
CA TYR A 177 0.33 -1.99 16.62
C TYR A 177 0.96 -0.76 15.97
N GLY A 178 0.45 0.44 16.27
CA GLY A 178 1.07 1.70 15.84
C GLY A 178 2.51 1.82 16.34
N VAL A 179 2.73 1.60 17.64
CA VAL A 179 4.08 1.65 18.24
C VAL A 179 4.99 0.59 17.62
N VAL A 180 4.50 -0.64 17.40
CA VAL A 180 5.27 -1.68 16.72
C VAL A 180 5.72 -1.20 15.33
N MET A 181 4.85 -0.58 14.54
CA MET A 181 5.24 -0.04 13.22
C MET A 181 6.29 1.09 13.34
N LEU A 182 6.20 1.95 14.35
CA LEU A 182 7.25 2.95 14.62
C LEU A 182 8.59 2.31 14.98
N THR A 183 8.59 1.20 15.74
CA THR A 183 9.84 0.49 16.07
C THR A 183 10.52 -0.06 14.83
N VAL A 184 9.76 -0.51 13.82
CA VAL A 184 10.33 -0.94 12.52
C VAL A 184 10.98 0.25 11.81
N GLY A 185 10.33 1.42 11.77
CA GLY A 185 10.92 2.64 11.22
C GLY A 185 12.21 3.05 11.94
N ALA A 186 12.23 2.98 13.28
CA ALA A 186 13.42 3.26 14.07
C ALA A 186 14.55 2.25 13.78
N PHE A 187 14.22 0.96 13.64
CA PHE A 187 15.19 -0.08 13.30
C PHE A 187 15.79 0.16 11.91
N THR A 188 14.98 0.51 10.92
CA THR A 188 15.46 0.90 9.59
C THR A 188 16.37 2.12 9.65
N ALA A 189 16.04 3.13 10.47
CA ALA A 189 16.89 4.29 10.66
C ALA A 189 18.27 3.92 11.24
N ILE A 190 18.29 3.06 12.26
CA ILE A 190 19.52 2.54 12.84
C ILE A 190 20.36 1.80 11.78
N ILE A 191 19.75 0.93 10.98
CA ILE A 191 20.46 0.20 9.92
C ILE A 191 21.07 1.17 8.90
N ILE A 192 20.32 2.17 8.45
CA ILE A 192 20.83 3.16 7.48
C ILE A 192 22.01 3.94 8.08
N LEU A 193 21.94 4.33 9.35
CA LEU A 193 23.04 4.99 10.05
C LEU A 193 24.27 4.07 10.20
N LEU A 194 24.07 2.78 10.46
CA LEU A 194 25.18 1.82 10.49
C LEU A 194 25.83 1.65 9.11
N ILE A 195 25.03 1.63 8.04
CA ILE A 195 25.54 1.56 6.66
C ILE A 195 26.40 2.78 6.34
N GLN A 196 26.06 3.97 6.85
CA GLN A 196 26.87 5.17 6.67
C GLN A 196 28.27 5.06 7.31
N LEU A 197 28.42 4.28 8.38
CA LEU A 197 29.68 4.12 9.10
C LEU A 197 30.64 3.12 8.45
N LEU A 198 30.16 2.34 7.48
CA LEU A 198 30.95 1.39 6.69
C LEU A 198 31.60 2.08 5.49
#